data_AF-A0A085MC34-F1
#
_entry.id   AF-A0A085MC34-F1
#
_cell.length_a   1.000
_cell.length_b   1.000
_cell.length_c   1.000
_cell.angle_alpha   90.00
_cell.angle_beta   90.00
_cell.angle_gamma   90.00
#
_symmetry.space_group_name_H-M   'P 1'
#
loop_
_entity.id
_entity.type
_entity.pdbx_description
1 polymer ?
#
loop_
_entity_poly.entity_id
_entity_poly.type
_entity_poly.pdbx_seq_one_letter_code
_entity_poly.pdbx_strand_id
1 'polypeptide(L)'
;MDEQIVRDKYRTTTNRTFRNCSCSVVSGVKEVFIRRPGVVYEIKCGCNASYIGETGNTLFRRFDQHMKNVLTYKNAERRLNGEPTIGPGRPPKIEPRKAMANAIKASVVVEHASQCSLDPRPKIICRESLFHLRRIKEAVYIKSNSTINRDNGVAVSEVWSALINKFQCCTLAS
;
A
#
# COMPACT_ATOMS: atom_id res chain seq x y z
N MET A 1 -7.78 -0.75 19.20
CA MET A 1 -7.25 0.44 18.49
C MET A 1 -8.34 0.98 17.59
N ASP A 2 -9.23 1.83 18.15
CA ASP A 2 -9.86 2.97 17.48
C ASP A 2 -10.39 2.76 16.06
N GLU A 3 -11.55 2.14 15.86
CA GLU A 3 -12.24 2.25 14.57
C GLU A 3 -12.56 3.73 14.21
N GLN A 4 -12.70 4.55 15.25
CA GLN A 4 -12.73 6.01 15.21
C GLN A 4 -11.40 6.62 14.71
N ILE A 5 -10.23 6.03 15.01
CA ILE A 5 -8.91 6.53 14.56
C ILE A 5 -8.72 6.29 13.06
N VAL A 6 -9.17 5.16 12.53
CA VAL A 6 -9.07 4.87 11.08
C VAL A 6 -10.08 5.69 10.28
N ARG A 7 -11.27 5.96 10.83
CA ARG A 7 -12.23 6.89 10.22
C ARG A 7 -11.78 8.35 10.36
N ASP A 8 -11.36 8.80 11.53
CA ASP A 8 -11.02 10.21 11.76
C ASP A 8 -9.68 10.63 11.14
N LYS A 9 -8.71 9.70 10.96
CA LYS A 9 -7.51 9.97 10.13
C LYS A 9 -7.83 10.17 8.64
N TYR A 10 -8.95 9.65 8.15
CA TYR A 10 -9.29 9.65 6.72
C TYR A 10 -10.61 10.39 6.39
N ARG A 11 -11.35 10.89 7.39
CA ARG A 11 -12.65 11.60 7.23
C ARG A 11 -12.60 13.11 7.51
N THR A 12 -11.52 13.63 8.10
CA THR A 12 -11.28 15.09 8.21
C THR A 12 -10.41 15.66 7.08
N THR A 13 -10.07 14.86 6.09
CA THR A 13 -9.20 15.26 4.97
C THR A 13 -9.96 15.68 3.71
N THR A 14 -11.18 16.17 3.85
CA THR A 14 -11.90 16.77 2.72
C THR A 14 -11.98 18.28 2.80
N ASN A 15 -11.64 18.95 3.90
CA ASN A 15 -11.32 20.38 3.94
C ASN A 15 -10.91 20.77 5.38
N ARG A 16 -9.71 21.35 5.54
CA ARG A 16 -9.31 22.24 6.66
C ARG A 16 -8.56 21.72 7.91
N THR A 17 -8.30 20.44 8.15
CA THR A 17 -7.63 20.03 9.42
C THR A 17 -6.64 18.86 9.30
N PHE A 18 -5.48 19.12 8.68
CA PHE A 18 -4.26 18.30 8.80
C PHE A 18 -3.48 18.56 10.12
N ARG A 19 -4.14 19.01 11.20
CA ARG A 19 -3.40 19.56 12.36
C ARG A 19 -2.92 18.56 13.41
N ASN A 20 -3.51 17.38 13.59
CA ASN A 20 -3.19 16.55 14.77
C ASN A 20 -2.77 15.11 14.46
N CYS A 21 -2.02 14.87 13.38
CA CYS A 21 -1.22 13.65 13.28
C CYS A 21 0.24 14.00 13.54
N SER A 22 0.79 13.45 14.62
CA SER A 22 2.20 13.50 15.04
C SER A 22 3.14 12.77 14.07
N CYS A 23 2.96 12.97 12.78
CA CYS A 23 4.05 12.91 11.82
C CYS A 23 4.73 14.27 11.91
N SER A 24 5.83 14.37 12.67
CA SER A 24 6.62 15.59 12.84
C SER A 24 6.67 16.38 11.53
N VAL A 25 6.01 17.53 11.59
CA VAL A 25 5.87 18.50 10.52
C VAL A 25 7.22 19.19 10.40
N VAL A 26 8.09 18.68 9.54
CA VAL A 26 9.18 19.49 9.01
C VAL A 26 8.65 20.18 7.76
N SER A 27 8.56 21.48 7.89
CA SER A 27 8.06 22.48 6.95
C SER A 27 8.55 22.28 5.52
N GLY A 28 7.63 22.41 4.56
CA GLY A 28 7.95 22.76 3.16
C GLY A 28 8.06 21.62 2.14
N VAL A 29 8.13 20.34 2.52
CA VAL A 29 8.54 19.26 1.58
C VAL A 29 7.42 18.29 1.16
N LYS A 30 6.23 18.31 1.78
CA LYS A 30 5.21 17.24 1.64
C LYS A 30 4.08 17.44 0.61
N GLU A 31 3.85 18.64 0.07
CA GLU A 31 2.82 18.85 -0.98
C GLU A 31 3.19 18.23 -2.34
N VAL A 32 4.47 17.90 -2.54
CA VAL A 32 5.02 17.39 -3.81
C VAL A 32 4.76 15.89 -4.01
N PHE A 33 4.17 15.20 -3.03
CA PHE A 33 4.20 13.74 -2.95
C PHE A 33 3.26 12.98 -3.93
N ILE A 34 2.16 13.53 -4.49
CA ILE A 34 1.11 12.61 -5.01
C ILE A 34 0.21 13.03 -6.19
N ARG A 35 0.65 13.88 -7.12
CA ARG A 35 -0.21 14.25 -8.29
C ARG A 35 0.19 13.65 -9.64
N ARG A 36 1.41 13.14 -9.79
CA ARG A 36 1.85 12.63 -11.10
C ARG A 36 1.59 11.12 -11.23
N PRO A 37 0.89 10.71 -12.30
CA PRO A 37 0.72 9.30 -12.65
C PRO A 37 2.05 8.67 -13.09
N GLY A 38 2.06 7.34 -13.23
CA GLY A 38 3.22 6.62 -13.75
C GLY A 38 4.35 6.54 -12.73
N VAL A 39 4.13 5.75 -11.68
CA VAL A 39 5.10 5.58 -10.60
C VAL A 39 5.28 4.12 -10.23
N VAL A 40 6.50 3.78 -9.83
CA VAL A 40 6.80 2.60 -9.02
C VAL A 40 6.90 3.06 -7.58
N TYR A 41 6.27 2.34 -6.66
CA TYR A 41 6.15 2.73 -5.27
C TYR A 41 6.46 1.56 -4.34
N GLU A 42 6.83 1.92 -3.11
CA GLU A 42 6.99 1.04 -1.98
C GLU A 42 5.88 1.34 -0.95
N ILE A 43 5.32 0.29 -0.34
CA ILE A 43 4.58 0.39 0.92
C ILE A 43 5.39 -0.39 1.96
N LYS A 44 6.08 0.34 2.83
CA LYS A 44 6.86 -0.25 3.93
C LYS A 44 5.99 -0.40 5.17
N CYS A 45 6.01 -1.55 5.80
CA CYS A 45 5.33 -1.82 7.07
C CYS A 45 6.29 -1.56 8.24
N GLY A 46 5.76 -1.29 9.43
CA GLY A 46 6.56 -1.14 10.65
C GLY A 46 7.39 -2.36 11.03
N CYS A 47 7.05 -3.55 10.52
CA CYS A 47 7.83 -4.78 10.66
C CYS A 47 8.97 -4.93 9.63
N ASN A 48 9.30 -3.86 8.89
CA ASN A 48 10.29 -3.81 7.81
C ASN A 48 9.97 -4.63 6.54
N ALA A 49 8.79 -5.25 6.49
CA ALA A 49 8.28 -5.83 5.26
C ALA A 49 7.94 -4.72 4.25
N SER A 50 8.37 -4.89 3.00
CA SER A 50 8.09 -3.95 1.92
C SER A 50 7.27 -4.61 0.82
N TYR A 51 6.24 -3.91 0.34
CA TYR A 51 5.54 -4.23 -0.90
C TYR A 51 5.95 -3.25 -1.99
N ILE A 52 6.24 -3.75 -3.18
CA ILE A 52 6.60 -2.92 -4.34
C ILE A 52 5.53 -3.08 -5.41
N GLY A 53 5.08 -1.97 -5.97
CA GLY A 53 4.07 -1.99 -7.02
C GLY A 53 4.26 -0.89 -8.04
N GLU A 54 3.72 -1.07 -9.24
CA GLU A 54 3.55 -0.01 -10.23
C GLU A 54 2.12 0.52 -10.32
N THR A 55 2.01 1.75 -10.83
CA THR A 55 0.73 2.32 -11.20
C THR A 55 0.82 3.37 -12.30
N GLY A 56 -0.10 3.28 -13.26
CA GLY A 56 -0.41 4.36 -14.21
C GLY A 56 -1.24 5.50 -13.60
N ASN A 57 -1.79 5.34 -12.40
CA ASN A 57 -2.44 6.40 -11.62
C ASN A 57 -1.48 7.00 -10.58
N THR A 58 -1.94 7.97 -9.79
CA THR A 58 -1.19 8.49 -8.65
C THR A 58 -1.03 7.42 -7.55
N LEU A 59 0.06 7.53 -6.77
CA LEU A 59 0.28 6.67 -5.60
C LEU A 59 -0.89 6.76 -4.60
N PHE A 60 -1.48 7.95 -4.42
CA PHE A 60 -2.63 8.17 -3.53
C PHE A 60 -3.79 7.26 -3.92
N ARG A 61 -4.15 7.24 -5.20
CA ARG A 61 -5.28 6.45 -5.69
C ARG A 61 -5.06 4.95 -5.46
N ARG A 62 -3.84 4.45 -5.64
CA ARG A 62 -3.52 3.04 -5.38
C ARG A 62 -3.49 2.71 -3.90
N PHE A 63 -2.91 3.59 -3.10
CA PHE A 63 -2.85 3.42 -1.67
C PHE A 63 -4.25 3.40 -1.06
N ASP A 64 -5.13 4.32 -1.45
CA ASP A 64 -6.54 4.33 -1.08
C ASP A 64 -7.26 3.02 -1.47
N GLN A 65 -6.96 2.47 -2.65
CA GLN A 65 -7.52 1.19 -3.07
C GLN A 65 -7.07 0.03 -2.16
N HIS A 66 -5.80 -0.01 -1.74
CA HIS A 66 -5.32 -0.99 -0.77
C HIS A 66 -6.03 -0.80 0.58
N MET A 67 -6.16 0.44 1.06
CA MET A 67 -6.80 0.74 2.35
C MET A 67 -8.30 0.42 2.36
N LYS A 68 -9.00 0.58 1.24
CA LYS A 68 -10.40 0.13 1.10
C LYS A 68 -10.54 -1.39 1.24
N ASN A 69 -9.59 -2.15 0.67
CA ASN A 69 -9.59 -3.60 0.83
C ASN A 69 -9.25 -4.00 2.27
N VAL A 70 -8.32 -3.29 2.94
CA VAL A 70 -8.03 -3.48 4.38
C VAL A 70 -9.27 -3.23 5.23
N LEU A 71 -9.98 -2.13 4.97
CA LEU A 71 -11.22 -1.80 5.68
C LEU A 71 -12.29 -2.88 5.46
N THR A 72 -12.42 -3.37 4.23
CA THR A 72 -13.33 -4.47 3.91
C THR A 72 -13.00 -5.73 4.70
N TYR A 73 -11.72 -6.09 4.76
CA TYR A 73 -11.24 -7.22 5.57
C TYR A 73 -11.60 -7.05 7.04
N LYS A 74 -11.22 -5.92 7.67
CA LYS A 74 -11.47 -5.65 9.09
C LYS A 74 -12.96 -5.59 9.44
N ASN A 75 -13.80 -5.07 8.54
CA ASN A 75 -15.24 -5.05 8.75
C ASN A 75 -15.85 -6.45 8.68
N ALA A 76 -15.34 -7.29 7.77
CA ALA A 76 -15.77 -8.68 7.69
C ALA A 76 -15.28 -9.51 8.89
N GLU A 77 -14.05 -9.30 9.34
CA GLU A 77 -13.48 -9.95 10.53
C GLU A 77 -14.31 -9.66 11.79
N ARG A 78 -14.65 -8.39 12.03
CA ARG A 78 -15.49 -8.00 13.17
C ARG A 78 -16.89 -8.62 13.12
N ARG A 79 -17.51 -8.67 11.94
CA ARG A 79 -18.79 -9.39 11.74
C ARG A 79 -18.67 -10.88 12.05
N LEU A 80 -17.54 -11.50 11.67
CA LEU A 80 -17.28 -12.90 11.98
C LEU A 80 -17.14 -13.13 13.49
N ASN A 81 -16.57 -12.15 14.20
CA ASN A 81 -16.41 -12.17 15.66
C ASN A 81 -17.69 -11.77 16.42
N GLY A 82 -18.79 -11.48 15.72
CA GLY A 82 -20.06 -11.06 16.34
C GLY A 82 -20.07 -9.62 16.87
N GLU A 83 -19.09 -8.79 16.49
CA GLU A 83 -19.05 -7.39 16.90
C GLU A 83 -20.15 -6.56 16.21
N PRO A 84 -20.70 -5.53 16.89
CA PRO A 84 -21.68 -4.63 16.31
C PRO A 84 -21.14 -3.95 15.05
N THR A 85 -21.97 -3.84 14.02
CA THR A 85 -21.60 -3.06 12.82
C THR A 85 -21.60 -1.57 13.13
N ILE A 86 -20.44 -0.93 13.08
CA ILE A 86 -20.31 0.50 13.38
C ILE A 86 -20.49 1.32 12.09
N GLY A 87 -21.74 1.67 11.79
CA GLY A 87 -22.03 2.62 10.72
C GLY A 87 -23.48 2.61 10.22
N PRO A 88 -23.87 3.68 9.50
CA PRO A 88 -25.18 3.75 8.89
C PRO A 88 -25.27 2.79 7.68
N GLY A 89 -26.40 2.11 7.57
CA GLY A 89 -26.76 1.33 6.38
C GLY A 89 -26.88 -0.18 6.60
N ARG A 90 -27.24 -0.87 5.52
CA ARG A 90 -27.48 -2.31 5.52
C ARG A 90 -26.15 -3.08 5.53
N PRO A 91 -25.99 -4.11 6.38
CA PRO A 91 -24.84 -4.99 6.32
C PRO A 91 -24.67 -5.61 4.92
N PRO A 92 -23.44 -5.78 4.42
CA PRO A 92 -23.20 -6.47 3.16
C PRO A 92 -23.79 -7.88 3.18
N LYS A 93 -24.47 -8.28 2.10
CA LYS A 93 -25.03 -9.64 1.93
C LYS A 93 -23.96 -10.73 1.79
N ILE A 94 -22.71 -10.35 1.56
CA ILE A 94 -21.60 -11.29 1.40
C ILE A 94 -21.22 -11.86 2.77
N GLU A 95 -21.10 -13.18 2.83
CA GLU A 95 -20.60 -13.91 3.99
C GLU A 95 -19.24 -13.37 4.45
N PRO A 96 -19.04 -13.12 5.76
CA PRO A 96 -17.81 -12.53 6.28
C PRO A 96 -16.53 -13.21 5.79
N ARG A 97 -16.45 -14.55 5.88
CA ARG A 97 -15.27 -15.32 5.43
C ARG A 97 -14.98 -15.12 3.93
N LYS A 98 -16.03 -15.06 3.11
CA LYS A 98 -15.89 -14.82 1.66
C LYS A 98 -15.42 -13.39 1.38
N ALA A 99 -15.90 -12.41 2.13
CA ALA A 99 -15.44 -11.03 2.01
C ALA A 99 -13.96 -10.87 2.41
N MET A 100 -13.52 -11.53 3.49
CA MET A 100 -12.12 -11.56 3.91
C MET A 100 -11.23 -12.21 2.84
N ALA A 101 -11.61 -13.38 2.33
CA ALA A 101 -10.87 -14.07 1.27
C ALA A 101 -10.75 -13.24 -0.01
N ASN A 102 -11.83 -12.55 -0.41
CA ASN A 102 -11.81 -11.65 -1.56
C ASN A 102 -10.86 -10.46 -1.33
N ALA A 103 -10.86 -9.87 -0.13
CA ALA A 103 -9.99 -8.75 0.22
C ALA A 103 -8.50 -9.15 0.23
N ILE A 104 -8.17 -10.32 0.80
CA ILE A 104 -6.84 -10.92 0.75
C ILE A 104 -6.43 -11.12 -0.72
N LYS A 105 -7.25 -11.81 -1.51
CA LYS A 105 -6.95 -12.07 -2.93
C LYS A 105 -6.66 -10.78 -3.71
N ALA A 106 -7.45 -9.73 -3.46
CA ALA A 106 -7.34 -8.45 -4.17
C ALA A 106 -6.09 -7.62 -3.79
N SER A 107 -5.43 -7.89 -2.66
CA SER A 107 -4.33 -7.04 -2.19
C SER A 107 -3.41 -7.78 -1.23
N VAL A 108 -2.14 -7.93 -1.63
CA VAL A 108 -1.10 -8.50 -0.76
C VAL A 108 -0.86 -7.67 0.51
N VAL A 109 -1.12 -6.36 0.47
CA VAL A 109 -1.11 -5.50 1.66
C VAL A 109 -2.16 -5.95 2.69
N VAL A 110 -3.30 -6.49 2.24
CA VAL A 110 -4.35 -7.01 3.14
C VAL A 110 -3.92 -8.35 3.71
N GLU A 111 -3.37 -9.22 2.88
CA GLU A 111 -2.81 -10.50 3.32
C GLU A 111 -1.78 -10.28 4.44
N HIS A 112 -0.81 -9.39 4.21
CA HIS A 112 0.18 -9.05 5.22
C HIS A 112 -0.44 -8.40 6.47
N ALA A 113 -1.37 -7.47 6.28
CA ALA A 113 -2.07 -6.80 7.40
C ALA A 113 -2.92 -7.76 8.27
N SER A 114 -3.29 -8.93 7.74
CA SER A 114 -4.01 -9.95 8.52
C SER A 114 -3.11 -10.67 9.53
N GLN A 115 -1.79 -10.64 9.32
CA GLN A 115 -0.79 -11.34 10.13
C GLN A 115 0.14 -10.38 10.89
N CYS A 116 0.04 -9.08 10.61
CA CYS A 116 0.94 -8.06 11.14
C CYS A 116 0.17 -6.80 11.54
N SER A 117 0.69 -6.06 12.54
CA SER A 117 0.19 -4.74 12.87
C SER A 117 0.43 -3.80 11.68
N LEU A 118 -0.67 -3.33 11.09
CA LEU A 118 -0.60 -2.51 9.90
C LEU A 118 -0.18 -1.06 10.23
N ASP A 119 1.09 -0.72 9.94
CA ASP A 119 1.60 0.67 9.86
C ASP A 119 2.21 0.92 8.46
N PRO A 120 1.37 1.13 7.42
CA PRO A 120 1.80 1.16 6.04
C PRO A 120 2.27 2.58 5.68
N ARG A 121 3.52 2.69 5.21
CA ARG A 121 4.18 3.94 4.86
C ARG A 121 4.44 3.98 3.34
N PRO A 122 3.56 4.63 2.55
CA PRO A 122 3.73 4.67 1.10
C PRO A 122 4.82 5.66 0.68
N LYS A 123 5.65 5.26 -0.28
CA LYS A 123 6.76 6.06 -0.84
C LYS A 123 6.88 5.85 -2.34
N ILE A 124 7.08 6.93 -3.11
CA ILE A 124 7.47 6.81 -4.53
C ILE A 124 8.96 6.49 -4.57
N ILE A 125 9.33 5.41 -5.26
CA ILE A 125 10.74 5.00 -5.43
C ILE A 125 11.25 5.32 -6.83
N CYS A 126 10.39 5.28 -7.85
CA CYS A 126 10.76 5.68 -9.21
C CYS A 126 9.56 6.30 -9.95
N ARG A 127 9.83 7.25 -10.85
CA ARG A 127 8.85 7.78 -11.80
C ARG A 127 9.15 7.27 -13.20
N GLU A 128 8.11 6.83 -13.89
CA GLU A 128 8.19 6.31 -15.25
C GLU A 128 6.81 6.34 -15.89
N SER A 129 6.63 7.10 -16.95
CA SER A 129 5.33 7.27 -17.61
C SER A 129 5.01 6.11 -18.55
N LEU A 130 6.03 5.44 -19.10
CA LEU A 130 5.86 4.32 -20.02
C LEU A 130 5.54 3.04 -19.26
N PHE A 131 4.40 2.43 -19.57
CA PHE A 131 3.89 1.25 -18.87
C PHE A 131 4.87 0.07 -18.90
N HIS A 132 5.42 -0.26 -20.06
CA HIS A 132 6.35 -1.39 -20.18
C HIS A 132 7.63 -1.16 -19.38
N LEU A 133 8.16 0.06 -19.38
CA LEU A 133 9.33 0.41 -18.58
C LEU A 133 9.02 0.40 -17.08
N ARG A 134 7.82 0.82 -16.65
CA ARG A 134 7.40 0.69 -15.25
C ARG A 134 7.41 -0.75 -14.77
N ARG A 135 6.88 -1.67 -15.57
CA ARG A 135 6.87 -3.09 -15.21
C ARG A 135 8.27 -3.66 -15.07
N ILE A 136 9.20 -3.28 -15.96
CA ILE A 136 10.60 -3.68 -15.87
C ILE A 136 11.22 -3.12 -14.58
N LYS A 137 11.01 -1.84 -14.28
CA LYS A 137 11.52 -1.20 -13.05
C LYS A 137 10.95 -1.85 -11.79
N GLU A 138 9.65 -2.10 -11.76
CA GLU A 138 8.98 -2.83 -10.67
C GLU A 138 9.62 -4.20 -10.43
N ALA A 139 9.79 -5.00 -11.49
CA ALA A 139 10.40 -6.33 -11.39
C ALA A 139 11.85 -6.27 -10.88
N VAL A 140 12.62 -5.28 -11.35
CA VAL A 140 13.98 -5.03 -10.86
C VAL A 140 13.98 -4.74 -9.36
N TYR A 141 13.11 -3.85 -8.89
CA TYR A 141 13.00 -3.52 -7.47
C TYR A 141 12.53 -4.71 -6.62
N ILE A 142 11.61 -5.54 -7.12
CA ILE A 142 11.17 -6.76 -6.43
C ILE A 142 12.34 -7.74 -6.28
N LYS A 143 13.11 -7.96 -7.35
CA LYS A 143 14.25 -8.90 -7.34
C LYS A 143 15.39 -8.46 -6.43
N SER A 144 15.63 -7.15 -6.31
CA SER A 144 16.75 -6.62 -5.54
C SER A 144 16.47 -6.42 -4.06
N ASN A 145 15.24 -6.67 -3.59
CA ASN A 145 14.84 -6.43 -2.21
C ASN A 145 14.03 -7.61 -1.66
N SER A 146 14.15 -7.88 -0.36
CA SER A 146 13.23 -8.80 0.30
C SER A 146 11.86 -8.13 0.42
N THR A 147 10.83 -8.70 -0.19
CA THR A 147 9.50 -8.10 -0.28
C THR A 147 8.40 -9.10 0.02
N ILE A 148 7.22 -8.60 0.36
CA ILE A 148 6.00 -9.42 0.55
C ILE A 148 5.26 -9.68 -0.77
N ASN A 149 5.81 -9.27 -1.91
CA ASN A 149 5.20 -9.50 -3.21
C ASN A 149 4.95 -11.00 -3.45
N ARG A 150 3.83 -11.33 -4.09
CA ARG A 150 3.49 -12.73 -4.43
C ARG A 150 4.24 -13.24 -5.67
N ASP A 151 4.65 -12.31 -6.53
CA ASP A 151 5.35 -12.58 -7.78
C ASP A 151 6.62 -11.73 -7.89
N ASN A 152 7.50 -12.11 -8.83
CA ASN A 152 8.77 -11.44 -9.08
C ASN A 152 8.68 -10.37 -10.18
N GLY A 153 7.48 -9.90 -10.53
CA GLY A 153 7.23 -9.01 -11.66
C GLY A 153 7.45 -9.68 -13.03
N VAL A 154 7.76 -8.85 -14.04
CA VAL A 154 8.10 -9.35 -15.39
C VAL A 154 9.48 -10.01 -15.42
N ALA A 155 9.69 -10.91 -16.38
CA ALA A 155 11.02 -11.47 -16.63
C ALA A 155 11.98 -10.34 -17.05
N VAL A 156 13.15 -10.31 -16.40
CA VAL A 156 14.23 -9.36 -16.66
C VAL A 156 15.51 -10.17 -16.81
N SER A 157 16.27 -9.92 -17.89
CA SER A 157 17.54 -10.59 -18.20
C SER A 157 18.55 -10.46 -17.05
N GLU A 158 19.39 -11.46 -16.87
CA GLU A 158 20.41 -11.52 -15.82
C GLU A 158 21.46 -10.41 -15.93
N VAL A 159 21.64 -9.82 -17.12
CA VAL A 159 22.51 -8.65 -17.32
C VAL A 159 22.12 -7.50 -16.38
N TRP A 160 20.82 -7.33 -16.10
CA TRP A 160 20.34 -6.31 -15.18
C TRP A 160 20.79 -6.58 -13.74
N SER A 161 20.82 -7.84 -13.31
CA SER A 161 21.29 -8.22 -11.96
C SER A 161 22.73 -7.78 -11.72
N ALA A 162 23.61 -7.97 -12.71
CA ALA A 162 25.01 -7.54 -12.63
C ALA A 162 25.14 -6.01 -12.49
N LEU A 163 24.35 -5.25 -13.24
CA LEU A 163 24.33 -3.78 -13.15
C LEU A 163 23.78 -3.29 -11.80
N ILE A 164 22.69 -3.86 -11.32
CA ILE A 164 22.09 -3.49 -10.03
C ILE A 164 23.08 -3.75 -8.90
N ASN A 165 23.73 -4.91 -8.89
CA ASN A 165 24.72 -5.24 -7.86
C ASN A 165 25.91 -4.29 -7.88
N LYS A 166 26.38 -3.90 -9.07
CA LYS A 166 27.52 -2.98 -9.23
C LYS A 166 27.20 -1.55 -8.79
N PHE A 167 26.00 -1.06 -9.08
CA PHE A 167 25.63 0.35 -8.88
C PHE A 167 24.70 0.60 -7.71
N GLN A 168 24.18 -0.45 -7.06
CA GLN A 168 23.22 -0.39 -5.96
C GLN A 168 21.99 0.49 -6.24
N CYS A 169 21.61 0.64 -7.52
CA CYS A 169 20.63 1.63 -7.96
C CYS A 169 19.17 1.28 -7.64
N CYS A 170 18.90 0.08 -7.12
CA CYS A 170 17.55 -0.41 -6.80
C CYS A 170 17.43 -0.97 -5.37
N THR A 171 18.42 -0.72 -4.52
CA THR A 171 18.39 -1.09 -3.11
C THR A 171 17.57 -0.08 -2.33
N LEU A 172 16.58 -0.56 -1.57
CA LEU A 172 15.79 0.29 -0.69
C LEU A 172 16.52 0.48 0.65
N ALA A 173 16.52 1.71 1.16
CA ALA A 173 17.10 1.99 2.47
C ALA A 173 16.31 1.29 3.58
N SER A 174 17.02 0.57 4.44
CA SER A 174 16.49 -0.08 5.65
C SER A 174 16.03 0.94 6.68
#